data_AF-A0A0F2P3U4-F1
#
_entry.id   AF-A0A0F2P3U4-F1
#
_cell.length_a   1.000
_cell.length_b   1.000
_cell.length_c   1.000
_cell.angle_alpha   90.00
_cell.angle_beta   90.00
_cell.angle_gamma   90.00
#
_symmetry.space_group_name_H-M   'P 1'
#
loop_
_entity.id
_entity.type
_entity.pdbx_description
1 polymer ?
#
loop_
_entity_poly.entity_id
_entity_poly.type
_entity_poly.pdbx_seq_one_letter_code
_entity_poly.pdbx_strand_id
1 'polypeptide(L)'
;MNGLALVAEAGAVGLSLSLVNGKIAWTSRHPPPDNLLAKLAQNRDDVIAALTNQISSSALTPEDQCLVTSWLDHILENDVEIRQRVVQSCSANPKTLDWVAAQALCIGLTVIPSPEPIPLLPASTTPPSLLASLEDLPLLAEDGDFLLNILKGKPLPVRQRLLGGYREIWMTASIEEPIPHRQANTGRRAANTWIRQQSQGSVDGTHGYAG
;
A
#
# COMPACT_ATOMS: atom_id res chain seq x y z
N MET A 1 15.98 6.67 -40.99
CA MET A 1 14.58 6.33 -40.62
C MET A 1 14.52 6.47 -39.11
N ASN A 2 13.56 7.18 -38.51
CA ASN A 2 13.60 7.37 -37.05
C ASN A 2 13.25 6.06 -36.33
N GLY A 3 13.80 5.86 -35.12
CA GLY A 3 13.55 4.65 -34.33
C GLY A 3 12.07 4.40 -34.06
N LEU A 4 11.28 5.47 -33.86
CA LEU A 4 9.83 5.39 -33.67
C LEU A 4 9.09 4.78 -34.88
N ALA A 5 9.46 5.16 -36.10
CA ALA A 5 8.84 4.58 -37.30
C ALA A 5 9.18 3.09 -37.43
N LEU A 6 10.37 2.66 -37.02
CA LEU A 6 10.74 1.24 -37.02
C LEU A 6 10.00 0.43 -35.96
N VAL A 7 9.77 1.02 -34.78
CA VAL A 7 8.91 0.40 -33.74
C VAL A 7 7.48 0.26 -34.27
N ALA A 8 6.94 1.29 -34.93
CA ALA A 8 5.61 1.24 -35.55
C ALA A 8 5.54 0.23 -36.72
N GLU A 9 6.55 0.18 -37.58
CA GLU A 9 6.66 -0.77 -38.69
C GLU A 9 6.70 -2.22 -38.17
N ALA A 10 7.47 -2.46 -37.10
CA ALA A 10 7.50 -3.77 -36.43
C ALA A 10 6.11 -4.13 -35.86
N GLY A 11 5.44 -3.18 -35.21
CA GLY A 11 4.07 -3.37 -34.73
C GLY A 11 3.08 -3.72 -35.85
N ALA A 12 3.21 -3.09 -37.01
CA ALA A 12 2.33 -3.32 -38.17
C ALA A 12 2.45 -4.74 -38.76
N VAL A 13 3.60 -5.40 -38.59
CA VAL A 13 3.80 -6.81 -38.97
C VAL A 13 3.60 -7.79 -37.80
N GLY A 14 3.06 -7.33 -36.67
CA GLY A 14 2.75 -8.17 -35.51
C GLY A 14 3.97 -8.52 -34.65
N LEU A 15 5.01 -7.68 -34.63
CA LEU A 15 6.13 -7.76 -33.69
C LEU A 15 5.96 -6.74 -32.58
N SER A 16 6.01 -7.19 -31.34
CA SER A 16 6.19 -6.31 -30.19
C SER A 16 7.66 -6.25 -29.82
N LEU A 17 8.27 -5.07 -29.93
CA LEU A 17 9.65 -4.80 -29.52
C LEU A 17 9.69 -4.38 -28.05
N SER A 18 10.74 -4.77 -27.34
CA SER A 18 11.00 -4.41 -25.93
C SER A 18 12.50 -4.31 -25.69
N LEU A 19 12.90 -3.68 -24.58
CA LEU A 19 14.29 -3.68 -24.13
C LEU A 19 14.48 -4.69 -23.00
N VAL A 20 15.42 -5.63 -23.18
CA VAL A 20 15.85 -6.59 -22.15
C VAL A 20 17.35 -6.48 -22.01
N ASN A 21 17.83 -6.05 -20.84
CA ASN A 21 19.27 -5.85 -20.56
C ASN A 21 19.99 -4.96 -21.60
N GLY A 22 19.33 -3.87 -22.03
CA GLY A 22 19.87 -2.94 -23.04
C GLY A 22 19.94 -3.50 -24.46
N LYS A 23 19.29 -4.64 -24.72
CA LYS A 23 19.18 -5.25 -26.06
C LYS A 23 17.73 -5.24 -26.51
N ILE A 24 17.53 -5.09 -27.81
CA ILE A 24 16.21 -5.18 -28.43
C ILE A 24 15.80 -6.66 -28.41
N ALA A 25 14.74 -6.96 -27.68
CA ALA A 25 14.04 -8.23 -27.71
C ALA A 25 12.70 -8.06 -28.44
N TRP A 26 12.18 -9.14 -29.02
CA TRP A 26 10.89 -9.11 -29.68
C TRP A 26 10.06 -10.35 -29.34
N THR A 27 8.74 -10.19 -29.39
CA THR A 27 7.77 -11.29 -29.31
C THR A 27 6.83 -11.23 -30.50
N SER A 28 6.61 -12.36 -31.18
CA SER A 28 5.64 -12.47 -32.27
C SER A 28 5.16 -13.92 -32.45
N ARG A 29 4.04 -14.10 -33.16
CA ARG A 29 3.53 -15.40 -33.62
C ARG A 29 4.24 -15.91 -34.88
N HIS A 30 4.92 -15.02 -35.59
CA HIS A 30 5.63 -15.32 -36.84
C HIS A 30 7.08 -14.81 -36.77
N PRO A 31 8.01 -15.42 -37.51
CA PRO A 31 9.38 -14.91 -37.58
C PRO A 31 9.38 -13.49 -38.19
N PRO A 32 10.21 -12.57 -37.67
CA PRO A 32 10.34 -11.24 -38.24
C PRO A 32 10.89 -11.29 -39.67
N PRO A 33 10.35 -10.49 -40.61
CA PRO A 33 10.88 -10.39 -41.97
C PRO A 33 12.35 -9.96 -42.00
N ASP A 34 13.16 -10.57 -42.88
CA ASP A 34 14.62 -10.30 -42.95
C ASP A 34 14.94 -8.83 -43.23
N ASN A 35 14.13 -8.17 -44.05
CA ASN A 35 14.29 -6.75 -44.35
C ASN A 35 14.07 -5.87 -43.11
N LEU A 36 13.15 -6.25 -42.22
CA LEU A 36 12.92 -5.54 -40.96
C LEU A 36 14.06 -5.78 -39.98
N LEU A 37 14.57 -7.02 -39.87
CA LEU A 37 15.74 -7.32 -39.05
C LEU A 37 16.97 -6.50 -39.49
N ALA A 38 17.22 -6.41 -40.79
CA ALA A 38 18.31 -5.60 -41.34
C ALA A 38 18.15 -4.11 -40.97
N LYS A 39 16.92 -3.57 -41.09
CA LYS A 39 16.61 -2.19 -40.69
C LYS A 39 16.80 -1.96 -39.18
N LEU A 40 16.32 -2.88 -38.34
CA LEU A 40 16.47 -2.80 -36.88
C LEU A 40 17.95 -2.88 -36.47
N ALA A 41 18.74 -3.72 -37.13
CA ALA A 41 20.18 -3.82 -36.89
C ALA A 41 20.91 -2.53 -37.32
N GLN A 42 20.55 -1.97 -38.47
CA GLN A 42 21.17 -0.75 -38.99
C GLN A 42 20.84 0.51 -38.16
N ASN A 43 19.66 0.55 -37.53
CA ASN A 43 19.18 1.71 -36.74
C ASN A 43 19.06 1.35 -35.25
N ARG A 44 19.94 0.48 -34.74
CA ARG A 44 19.84 -0.08 -33.39
C ARG A 44 19.72 0.99 -32.30
N ASP A 45 20.60 1.99 -32.30
CA ASP A 45 20.67 2.98 -31.22
C ASP A 45 19.44 3.90 -31.20
N ASP A 46 18.93 4.27 -32.38
CA ASP A 46 17.69 5.05 -32.51
C ASP A 46 16.47 4.27 -32.00
N VAL A 47 16.42 2.96 -32.26
CA VAL A 47 15.35 2.08 -31.76
C VAL A 47 15.45 1.92 -30.24
N ILE A 48 16.65 1.77 -29.68
CA ILE A 48 16.86 1.73 -28.23
C ILE A 48 16.40 3.05 -27.60
N ALA A 49 16.79 4.19 -28.16
CA ALA A 49 16.36 5.50 -27.67
C ALA A 49 14.83 5.67 -27.74
N ALA A 50 14.20 5.25 -28.85
CA ALA A 50 12.75 5.30 -29.00
C ALA A 50 12.02 4.41 -27.99
N LEU A 51 12.49 3.18 -27.78
CA LEU A 51 11.91 2.26 -26.78
C LEU A 51 12.14 2.77 -25.35
N THR A 52 13.30 3.37 -25.07
CA THR A 52 13.58 3.99 -23.76
C THR A 52 12.66 5.18 -23.50
N ASN A 53 12.42 6.02 -24.51
CA ASN A 53 11.48 7.13 -24.41
C ASN A 53 10.03 6.66 -24.26
N GLN A 54 9.62 5.58 -24.95
CA GLN A 54 8.30 4.98 -24.74
C GLN A 54 8.14 4.45 -23.32
N ILE A 55 9.12 3.72 -22.78
CA ILE A 55 9.11 3.24 -21.39
C ILE A 55 9.05 4.41 -20.41
N SER A 56 9.76 5.50 -20.70
CA SER A 56 9.77 6.72 -19.87
C SER A 56 8.46 7.52 -19.97
N SER A 57 7.75 7.44 -21.10
CA SER A 57 6.43 8.04 -21.28
C SER A 57 5.29 7.17 -20.79
N SER A 58 5.51 5.87 -20.56
CA SER A 58 4.60 4.96 -19.87
C SER A 58 4.76 5.06 -18.35
N ALA A 59 4.75 6.29 -17.81
CA ALA A 59 4.53 6.45 -16.39
C ALA A 59 3.14 5.87 -16.05
N LEU A 60 3.05 5.06 -15.00
CA LEU A 60 1.78 4.62 -14.45
C LEU A 60 0.90 5.85 -14.25
N THR A 61 -0.38 5.77 -14.62
CA THR A 61 -1.30 6.84 -14.25
C THR A 61 -1.41 6.89 -12.72
N PRO A 62 -1.82 8.03 -12.13
CA PRO A 62 -2.09 8.09 -10.70
C PRO A 62 -3.08 7.02 -10.22
N GLU A 63 -4.03 6.64 -11.08
CA GLU A 63 -5.00 5.57 -10.83
C GLU A 63 -4.33 4.20 -10.77
N ASP A 64 -3.48 3.88 -11.74
CA ASP A 64 -2.70 2.63 -11.73
C ASP A 64 -1.79 2.56 -10.52
N GLN A 65 -1.15 3.67 -10.16
CA GLN A 65 -0.28 3.73 -8.99
C GLN A 65 -1.06 3.51 -7.69
N CYS A 66 -2.25 4.11 -7.56
CA CYS A 66 -3.16 3.88 -6.44
C CYS A 66 -3.59 2.41 -6.34
N LEU A 67 -3.96 1.80 -7.47
CA LEU A 67 -4.36 0.39 -7.54
C LEU A 67 -3.24 -0.54 -7.08
N VAL A 68 -2.04 -0.37 -7.63
CA VAL A 68 -0.87 -1.20 -7.29
C VAL A 68 -0.52 -1.04 -5.81
N THR A 69 -0.55 0.19 -5.27
CA THR A 69 -0.24 0.45 -3.86
C THR A 69 -1.28 -0.17 -2.93
N SER A 70 -2.56 -0.04 -3.26
CA SER A 70 -3.66 -0.62 -2.47
C SER A 70 -3.62 -2.15 -2.47
N TRP A 71 -3.26 -2.77 -3.60
CA TRP A 71 -3.07 -4.21 -3.68
C TRP A 71 -1.89 -4.68 -2.82
N LEU A 72 -0.76 -3.97 -2.84
CA LEU A 72 0.41 -4.25 -2.00
C LEU A 72 0.09 -4.16 -0.51
N ASP A 73 -0.70 -3.15 -0.11
CA ASP A 73 -1.16 -3.00 1.27
C ASP A 73 -2.06 -4.17 1.71
N HIS A 74 -2.96 -4.61 0.82
CA HIS A 74 -3.85 -5.73 1.11
C HIS A 74 -3.10 -7.04 1.35
N ILE A 75 -2.07 -7.33 0.56
CA ILE A 75 -1.23 -8.53 0.75
C ILE A 75 -0.21 -8.37 1.89
N LEU A 76 -0.26 -7.26 2.64
CA LEU A 76 0.64 -6.93 3.75
C LEU A 76 2.13 -6.89 3.36
N GLU A 77 2.43 -6.54 2.10
CA GLU A 77 3.80 -6.36 1.66
C GLU A 77 4.33 -5.01 2.16
N ASN A 78 5.24 -5.04 3.13
CA ASN A 78 5.76 -3.86 3.80
C ASN A 78 7.22 -3.54 3.44
N ASP A 79 7.90 -4.41 2.69
CA ASP A 79 9.26 -4.18 2.25
C ASP A 79 9.32 -3.12 1.15
N VAL A 80 10.04 -2.03 1.41
CA VAL A 80 10.12 -0.87 0.52
C VAL A 80 10.73 -1.23 -0.84
N GLU A 81 11.73 -2.11 -0.88
CA GLU A 81 12.41 -2.49 -2.11
C GLU A 81 11.52 -3.38 -2.99
N ILE A 82 10.77 -4.30 -2.38
CA ILE A 82 9.81 -5.15 -3.08
C ILE A 82 8.69 -4.28 -3.67
N ARG A 83 8.10 -3.38 -2.88
CA ARG A 83 7.04 -2.47 -3.36
C ARG A 83 7.52 -1.62 -4.53
N GLN A 84 8.71 -1.02 -4.43
CA GLN A 84 9.28 -0.21 -5.51
C GLN A 84 9.53 -1.04 -6.77
N ARG A 85 10.01 -2.28 -6.64
CA ARG A 85 10.23 -3.18 -7.78
C ARG A 85 8.92 -3.56 -8.48
N VAL A 86 7.85 -3.80 -7.73
CA VAL A 86 6.52 -4.08 -8.31
C VAL A 86 6.01 -2.87 -9.08
N VAL A 87 6.07 -1.66 -8.50
CA VAL A 87 5.64 -0.43 -9.17
C VAL A 87 6.45 -0.20 -10.46
N GLN A 88 7.77 -0.37 -10.41
CA GLN A 88 8.63 -0.27 -11.60
C GLN A 88 8.30 -1.34 -12.65
N SER A 89 7.96 -2.55 -12.22
CA SER A 89 7.58 -3.64 -13.13
C SER A 89 6.24 -3.34 -13.81
N CYS A 90 5.26 -2.78 -13.07
CA CYS A 90 3.99 -2.33 -13.63
C CYS A 90 4.17 -1.18 -14.63
N SER A 91 5.05 -0.21 -14.35
CA SER A 91 5.34 0.89 -15.29
C SER A 91 6.08 0.39 -16.55
N ALA A 92 6.96 -0.59 -16.41
CA ALA A 92 7.75 -1.11 -17.52
C ALA A 92 6.99 -2.13 -18.39
N ASN A 93 5.94 -2.77 -17.85
CA ASN A 93 5.24 -3.84 -18.53
C ASN A 93 3.72 -3.77 -18.28
N PRO A 94 2.92 -3.37 -19.29
CA PRO A 94 1.47 -3.32 -19.20
C PRO A 94 0.84 -4.66 -18.79
N LYS A 95 1.42 -5.80 -19.17
CA LYS A 95 0.90 -7.11 -18.75
C LYS A 95 1.07 -7.37 -17.25
N THR A 96 2.11 -6.80 -16.65
CA THR A 96 2.30 -6.88 -15.19
C THR A 96 1.24 -6.03 -14.50
N LEU A 97 0.94 -4.84 -15.02
CA LEU A 97 -0.16 -4.02 -14.53
C LEU A 97 -1.51 -4.73 -14.68
N ASP A 98 -1.82 -5.31 -15.85
CA ASP A 98 -3.05 -6.08 -16.09
C ASP A 98 -3.19 -7.25 -15.10
N TRP A 99 -2.07 -7.94 -14.82
CA TRP A 99 -2.05 -9.01 -13.83
C TRP A 99 -2.33 -8.49 -12.42
N VAL A 100 -1.69 -7.40 -11.99
CA VAL A 100 -1.96 -6.78 -10.67
C VAL A 100 -3.42 -6.30 -10.60
N ALA A 101 -3.94 -5.70 -11.66
CA ALA A 101 -5.33 -5.25 -11.74
C ALA A 101 -6.32 -6.42 -11.61
N ALA A 102 -6.03 -7.56 -12.24
CA ALA A 102 -6.82 -8.77 -12.09
C ALA A 102 -6.78 -9.31 -10.65
N GLN A 103 -5.61 -9.32 -10.01
CA GLN A 103 -5.49 -9.72 -8.60
C GLN A 103 -6.26 -8.78 -7.68
N ALA A 104 -6.13 -7.47 -7.88
CA ALA A 104 -6.85 -6.44 -7.15
C ALA A 104 -8.37 -6.61 -7.29
N LEU A 105 -8.86 -6.89 -8.50
CA LEU A 105 -10.29 -7.16 -8.72
C LEU A 105 -10.76 -8.42 -7.97
N CYS A 106 -9.97 -9.49 -7.94
CA CYS A 106 -10.30 -10.72 -7.21
C CYS A 106 -10.48 -10.52 -5.70
N ILE A 107 -9.82 -9.51 -5.12
CA ILE A 107 -9.95 -9.14 -3.69
C ILE A 107 -10.96 -7.99 -3.47
N GLY A 108 -11.70 -7.60 -4.50
CA GLY A 108 -12.73 -6.57 -4.41
C GLY A 108 -12.19 -5.13 -4.41
N LEU A 109 -10.92 -4.90 -4.77
CA LEU A 109 -10.40 -3.56 -5.01
C LEU A 109 -10.84 -3.09 -6.39
N THR A 110 -11.58 -1.99 -6.43
CA THR A 110 -11.93 -1.29 -7.67
C THR A 110 -11.51 0.17 -7.56
N VAL A 111 -10.91 0.70 -8.61
CA VAL A 111 -10.69 2.14 -8.71
C VAL A 111 -11.99 2.76 -9.18
N ILE A 112 -12.63 3.53 -8.30
CA ILE A 112 -13.78 4.34 -8.66
C ILE A 112 -13.23 5.71 -9.06
N PRO A 113 -13.30 6.11 -10.35
CA PRO A 113 -12.88 7.44 -10.74
C PRO A 113 -13.76 8.45 -10.00
N SER A 114 -13.14 9.28 -9.15
CA SER A 114 -13.86 10.33 -8.45
C SER A 114 -14.31 11.37 -9.49
N PRO A 115 -15.62 11.58 -9.69
CA PRO A 115 -16.13 12.47 -10.74
C PRO A 115 -15.81 13.95 -10.47
N GLU A 116 -15.40 14.29 -9.24
CA GLU A 116 -14.99 15.62 -8.85
C GLU A 116 -13.60 15.55 -8.19
N PRO A 117 -12.70 16.53 -8.45
CA PRO A 117 -11.52 16.70 -7.64
C PRO A 117 -12.00 16.91 -6.21
N ILE A 118 -11.71 15.95 -5.32
CA ILE A 118 -12.01 16.07 -3.90
C ILE A 118 -11.49 17.43 -3.48
N PRO A 119 -12.34 18.37 -3.03
CA PRO A 119 -11.87 19.67 -2.61
C PRO A 119 -10.78 19.40 -1.59
N LEU A 120 -9.56 19.82 -1.91
CA LEU A 120 -8.41 19.70 -1.04
C LEU A 120 -8.71 20.58 0.18
N LEU A 121 -9.46 20.01 1.13
CA LEU A 121 -9.53 20.54 2.47
C LEU A 121 -8.07 20.69 2.90
N PRO A 122 -7.65 21.88 3.37
CA PRO A 122 -6.27 22.09 3.79
C PRO A 122 -5.93 20.91 4.70
N ALA A 123 -4.92 20.14 4.31
CA ALA A 123 -4.48 18.98 5.07
C ALA A 123 -4.41 19.44 6.52
N SER A 124 -5.26 18.87 7.39
CA SER A 124 -5.22 19.22 8.80
C SER A 124 -3.78 18.99 9.23
N THR A 125 -3.04 20.09 9.41
CA THR A 125 -1.59 20.05 9.66
C THR A 125 -1.29 19.46 11.04
N THR A 126 -2.34 19.23 11.81
CA THR A 126 -2.29 18.49 13.06
C THR A 126 -2.31 17.01 12.70
N PRO A 127 -1.17 16.28 12.82
CA PRO A 127 -1.19 14.84 12.70
C PRO A 127 -2.27 14.29 13.64
N PRO A 128 -3.07 13.29 13.21
CA PRO A 128 -4.10 12.74 14.07
C PRO A 128 -3.46 12.29 15.38
N SER A 129 -4.00 12.80 16.49
CA SER A 129 -3.54 12.43 17.82
C SER A 129 -3.51 10.91 17.93
N LEU A 130 -2.46 10.34 18.53
CA LEU A 130 -2.41 8.90 18.79
C LEU A 130 -3.63 8.45 19.61
N LEU A 131 -4.19 9.35 20.43
CA LEU A 131 -5.36 9.13 21.26
C LEU A 131 -6.69 9.52 20.57
N ALA A 132 -6.67 9.88 19.28
CA ALA A 132 -7.87 10.29 18.54
C ALA A 132 -8.95 9.19 18.56
N SER A 133 -8.54 7.93 18.60
CA SER A 133 -9.45 6.78 18.71
C SER A 133 -10.17 6.67 20.07
N LEU A 134 -9.89 7.55 21.03
CA LEU A 134 -10.50 7.58 22.36
C LEU A 134 -11.21 8.93 22.67
N GLU A 135 -11.37 9.82 21.68
CA GLU A 135 -11.87 11.19 21.90
C GLU A 135 -13.31 11.29 22.45
N ASP A 136 -14.13 10.26 22.23
CA ASP A 136 -15.50 10.17 22.75
C ASP A 136 -15.59 9.60 24.16
N LEU A 137 -14.48 9.08 24.72
CA LEU A 137 -14.44 8.62 26.10
C LEU A 137 -14.22 9.82 27.05
N PRO A 138 -14.87 9.87 28.22
CA PRO A 138 -14.67 10.92 29.22
C PRO A 138 -13.35 10.72 30.00
N LEU A 139 -12.22 10.80 29.29
CA LEU A 139 -10.88 10.69 29.83
C LEU A 139 -10.45 12.00 30.49
N LEU A 140 -9.69 11.89 31.59
CA LEU A 140 -9.02 13.02 32.20
C LEU A 140 -7.69 13.29 31.50
N ALA A 141 -7.10 14.47 31.72
CA ALA A 141 -5.78 14.79 31.18
C ALA A 141 -4.72 13.77 31.63
N GLU A 142 -4.80 13.33 32.90
CA GLU A 142 -3.88 12.35 33.48
C GLU A 142 -4.00 10.96 32.84
N ASP A 143 -5.18 10.61 32.30
CA ASP A 143 -5.35 9.35 31.56
C ASP A 143 -4.56 9.37 30.25
N GLY A 144 -4.51 10.53 29.58
CA GLY A 144 -3.71 10.74 28.37
C GLY A 144 -2.23 10.51 28.65
N ASP A 145 -1.69 11.12 29.70
CA ASP A 145 -0.30 10.94 30.12
C ASP A 145 0.01 9.48 30.50
N PHE A 146 -0.91 8.83 31.22
CA PHE A 146 -0.79 7.42 31.58
C PHE A 146 -0.71 6.53 30.33
N LEU A 147 -1.61 6.72 29.36
CA LEU A 147 -1.64 5.94 28.12
C LEU A 147 -0.38 6.19 27.29
N LEU A 148 0.04 7.44 27.11
CA LEU A 148 1.25 7.78 26.37
C LEU A 148 2.49 7.12 26.98
N ASN A 149 2.57 7.06 28.31
CA ASN A 149 3.66 6.37 28.99
C ASN A 149 3.64 4.84 28.75
N ILE A 150 2.47 4.20 28.81
CA ILE A 150 2.31 2.76 28.53
C ILE A 150 2.66 2.43 27.07
N LEU A 151 2.35 3.32 26.13
CA LEU A 151 2.57 3.11 24.69
C LEU A 151 3.99 3.47 24.22
N LYS A 152 4.77 4.16 25.06
CA LYS A 152 6.13 4.60 24.74
C LYS A 152 7.01 3.41 24.33
N GLY A 153 7.70 3.55 23.21
CA GLY A 153 8.60 2.53 22.68
C GLY A 153 7.92 1.34 21.99
N LYS A 154 6.58 1.24 21.99
CA LYS A 154 5.87 0.17 21.27
C LYS A 154 5.72 0.50 19.77
N PRO A 155 5.73 -0.49 18.85
CA PRO A 155 5.42 -0.25 17.43
C PRO A 155 3.98 0.24 17.21
N LEU A 156 3.73 1.00 16.13
CA LEU A 156 2.41 1.57 15.83
C LEU A 156 1.27 0.51 15.82
N PRO A 157 1.41 -0.67 15.16
CA PRO A 157 0.35 -1.68 15.18
C PRO A 157 0.02 -2.18 16.59
N VAL A 158 1.04 -2.29 17.47
CA VAL A 158 0.85 -2.67 18.87
C VAL A 158 0.12 -1.58 19.65
N ARG A 159 0.46 -0.30 19.40
CA ARG A 159 -0.24 0.83 20.05
C ARG A 159 -1.72 0.87 19.67
N GLN A 160 -2.02 0.73 18.38
CA GLN A 160 -3.39 0.71 17.88
C GLN A 160 -4.20 -0.44 18.50
N ARG A 161 -3.63 -1.65 18.54
CA ARG A 161 -4.27 -2.81 19.19
C ARG A 161 -4.56 -2.56 20.67
N LEU A 162 -3.60 -2.00 21.42
CA LEU A 162 -3.77 -1.70 22.84
C LEU A 162 -4.84 -0.62 23.07
N LEU A 163 -4.88 0.43 22.24
CA LEU A 163 -5.90 1.48 22.35
C LEU A 163 -7.30 0.96 21.99
N GLY A 164 -7.42 0.10 20.98
CA GLY A 164 -8.68 -0.55 20.63
C GLY A 164 -9.24 -1.39 21.78
N GLY A 165 -8.42 -2.28 22.36
CA GLY A 165 -8.88 -3.08 23.49
C GLY A 165 -9.11 -2.26 24.78
N TYR A 166 -8.36 -1.17 24.99
CA TYR A 166 -8.63 -0.25 26.10
C TYR A 166 -10.04 0.33 25.99
N ARG A 167 -10.42 0.80 24.80
CA ARG A 167 -11.76 1.33 24.51
C ARG A 167 -12.85 0.30 24.76
N GLU A 168 -12.68 -0.91 24.23
CA GLU A 168 -13.64 -2.00 24.40
C GLU A 168 -13.89 -2.31 25.89
N ILE A 169 -12.82 -2.53 26.65
CA ILE A 169 -12.93 -2.82 28.09
C ILE A 169 -13.54 -1.67 28.87
N TRP A 170 -13.19 -0.42 28.52
CA TRP A 170 -13.78 0.76 29.13
C TRP A 170 -15.30 0.77 28.95
N MET A 171 -15.76 0.58 27.70
CA MET A 171 -17.18 0.62 27.35
C MET A 171 -17.96 -0.50 28.04
N THR A 172 -17.45 -1.74 27.99
CA THR A 172 -18.08 -2.89 28.64
C THR A 172 -18.24 -2.66 30.14
N ALA A 173 -17.17 -2.31 30.85
CA ALA A 173 -17.21 -2.10 32.29
C ALA A 173 -18.03 -0.86 32.70
N SER A 174 -18.08 0.17 31.85
CA SER A 174 -18.94 1.34 32.07
C SER A 174 -20.43 1.00 31.94
N ILE A 175 -20.81 0.15 30.97
CA ILE A 175 -22.21 -0.27 30.76
C ILE A 175 -22.69 -1.21 31.87
N GLU A 176 -21.82 -2.10 32.35
CA GLU A 176 -22.14 -3.05 33.42
C GLU A 176 -22.33 -2.39 34.79
N GLU A 177 -21.80 -1.19 35.01
CA GLU A 177 -21.97 -0.46 36.27
C GLU A 177 -23.38 0.17 36.36
N PRO A 178 -24.24 -0.30 37.28
CA PRO A 178 -25.62 0.16 37.35
C PRO A 178 -25.77 1.56 37.93
N ILE A 179 -24.76 2.06 38.64
CA ILE A 179 -24.79 3.37 39.30
C ILE A 179 -24.22 4.43 38.34
N PRO A 180 -25.03 5.34 37.76
CA PRO A 180 -24.60 6.23 36.67
C PRO A 180 -23.36 7.06 36.98
N HIS A 181 -23.27 7.61 38.20
CA HIS A 181 -22.14 8.44 38.61
C HIS A 181 -20.83 7.65 38.85
N ARG A 182 -20.86 6.32 38.82
CA ARG A 182 -19.68 5.45 38.96
C ARG A 182 -19.17 4.90 37.63
N GLN A 183 -20.01 4.88 36.60
CA GLN A 183 -19.75 4.25 35.30
C GLN A 183 -18.39 4.63 34.71
N ALA A 184 -18.09 5.92 34.60
CA ALA A 184 -16.83 6.40 34.03
C ALA A 184 -15.59 5.95 34.82
N ASN A 185 -15.67 5.94 36.15
CA ASN A 185 -14.55 5.48 37.00
C ASN A 185 -14.39 3.95 36.93
N THR A 186 -15.49 3.21 36.89
CA THR A 186 -15.46 1.74 36.73
C THR A 186 -14.86 1.35 35.37
N GLY A 187 -15.30 1.99 34.28
CA GLY A 187 -14.74 1.84 32.94
C GLY A 187 -13.23 2.12 32.90
N ARG A 188 -12.82 3.29 33.44
CA ARG A 188 -11.40 3.70 33.50
C ARG A 188 -10.55 2.70 34.28
N ARG A 189 -11.01 2.24 35.45
CA ARG A 189 -10.26 1.28 36.28
C ARG A 189 -10.07 -0.06 35.59
N ALA A 190 -11.12 -0.58 34.96
CA ALA A 190 -11.06 -1.84 34.22
C ALA A 190 -10.08 -1.73 33.04
N ALA A 191 -10.22 -0.68 32.22
CA ALA A 191 -9.37 -0.46 31.05
C ALA A 191 -7.90 -0.23 31.42
N ASN A 192 -7.62 0.56 32.46
CA ASN A 192 -6.27 0.77 33.00
C ASN A 192 -5.64 -0.52 33.52
N THR A 193 -6.43 -1.40 34.16
CA THR A 193 -5.94 -2.70 34.64
C THR A 193 -5.59 -3.61 33.47
N TRP A 194 -6.49 -3.70 32.48
CA TRP A 194 -6.31 -4.52 31.29
C TRP A 194 -5.08 -4.08 30.48
N ILE A 195 -4.92 -2.79 30.19
CA ILE A 195 -3.82 -2.32 29.33
C ILE A 195 -2.45 -2.51 30.00
N ARG A 196 -2.37 -2.46 31.34
CA ARG A 196 -1.14 -2.80 32.08
C ARG A 196 -0.76 -4.26 31.88
N GLN A 197 -1.72 -5.17 32.02
CA GLN A 197 -1.49 -6.61 31.81
C GLN A 197 -1.04 -6.90 30.37
N GLN A 198 -1.76 -6.34 29.39
CA GLN A 198 -1.45 -6.56 27.97
C GLN A 198 -0.15 -5.90 27.51
N SER A 199 0.24 -4.78 28.11
CA SER A 199 1.49 -4.08 27.75
C SER A 199 2.74 -4.74 28.33
N GLN A 200 2.60 -5.53 29.40
CA GLN A 200 3.67 -6.30 30.04
C GLN A 200 3.87 -7.68 29.39
N GLY A 201 2.79 -8.30 28.88
CA GLY A 201 2.79 -9.66 28.33
C GLY A 201 3.49 -9.89 26.99
N SER A 202 4.36 -8.98 26.52
CA SER A 202 5.09 -9.14 25.25
C SER A 202 6.61 -9.39 25.42
N VAL A 203 7.08 -9.65 26.64
CA VAL A 203 8.51 -9.96 26.87
C VAL A 203 8.81 -11.46 26.83
N ASP A 204 7.83 -12.35 27.06
CA ASP A 204 8.07 -13.80 27.16
C ASP A 204 7.36 -14.62 26.07
N GLY A 205 7.63 -14.30 24.81
CA GLY A 205 7.21 -15.09 23.65
C GLY A 205 8.02 -16.37 23.43
N THR A 206 8.26 -17.17 24.48
CA THR A 206 8.86 -18.52 24.33
C THR A 206 8.35 -19.54 25.34
N HIS A 207 7.06 -19.53 25.67
CA HIS A 207 6.43 -20.70 26.29
C HIS A 207 5.31 -21.24 25.39
N GLY A 208 5.60 -22.42 24.85
CA GLY A 208 4.74 -23.19 23.97
C GLY A 208 3.42 -23.54 24.66
N TYR A 209 2.35 -23.37 23.91
CA TYR A 209 1.09 -24.03 24.20
C TYR A 209 1.22 -25.51 23.84
N ALA A 210 1.26 -26.35 24.87
CA ALA A 210 0.77 -27.72 24.81
C ALA A 210 -0.54 -27.75 25.63
N GLY A 211 -1.62 -28.19 25.00
CA GLY A 211 -2.96 -28.30 25.58
C GLY A 211 -3.99 -28.43 24.49
#